data_AF-A0A0A9ANU9-F1
#
_entry.id   AF-A0A0A9ANU9-F1
#
_cell.length_a   1.000
_cell.length_b   1.000
_cell.length_c   1.000
_cell.angle_alpha   90.00
_cell.angle_beta   90.00
_cell.angle_gamma   90.00
#
_symmetry.space_group_name_H-M   'P 1'
#
loop_
_entity.id
_entity.type
_entity.pdbx_description
1 polymer ?
#
loop_
_entity_poly.entity_id
_entity_poly.type
_entity_poly.pdbx_seq_one_letter_code
_entity_poly.pdbx_strand_id
1 'polypeptide(L)'
;MNDETSRKSACRENSSDNYIYCPTARDVQNGDLLHFQEHWLKGQPVIVRDVLALTSGLSWEPMVMWRALREKRDKQEQLSVIAHECLTWSQVDINIHMFFEGYSRGAVGPEDLHVLLKLKDWPQHSSFEQ
;
A
#
# COMPACT_ATOMS: atom_id res chain seq x y z
N MET A 1 -22.66 -7.95 16.70
CA MET A 1 -21.53 -7.94 15.74
C MET A 1 -21.08 -9.39 15.63
N ASN A 2 -21.00 -9.95 14.41
CA ASN A 2 -20.34 -11.24 14.23
C ASN A 2 -18.85 -11.05 14.58
N ASP A 3 -18.31 -11.97 15.38
CA ASP A 3 -16.91 -11.93 15.83
C ASP A 3 -15.93 -11.97 14.63
N GLU A 4 -16.36 -12.54 13.50
CA GLU A 4 -15.57 -12.72 12.28
C GLU A 4 -15.24 -11.41 11.53
N THR A 5 -16.04 -10.35 11.71
CA THR A 5 -15.85 -9.05 11.03
C THR A 5 -15.43 -7.94 11.99
N SER A 6 -14.95 -8.29 13.19
CA SER A 6 -14.43 -7.34 14.18
C SER A 6 -12.94 -7.59 14.43
N ARG A 7 -12.13 -6.53 14.49
CA ARG A 7 -10.70 -6.62 14.82
C ARG A 7 -10.37 -5.69 15.98
N LYS A 8 -9.78 -6.25 17.04
CA LYS A 8 -9.21 -5.47 18.14
C LYS A 8 -8.05 -4.62 17.64
N SER A 9 -8.13 -3.31 17.76
CA SER A 9 -7.07 -2.37 17.36
C SER A 9 -6.42 -1.64 18.54
N ALA A 10 -7.06 -1.66 19.71
CA ALA A 10 -6.57 -1.05 20.93
C ALA A 10 -6.93 -1.85 22.19
N CYS A 11 -6.32 -1.50 23.32
CA CYS A 11 -6.57 -2.10 24.64
C CYS A 11 -6.77 -1.00 25.72
N ARG A 12 -7.60 0.00 25.44
CA ARG A 12 -7.92 1.09 26.37
C ARG A 12 -8.94 0.61 27.41
N GLU A 13 -8.68 0.86 28.68
CA GLU A 13 -9.64 0.57 29.76
C GLU A 13 -10.92 1.40 29.61
N ASN A 14 -12.07 0.79 29.92
CA ASN A 14 -13.39 1.43 29.88
C ASN A 14 -13.78 2.07 28.53
N SER A 15 -13.20 1.62 27.41
CA SER A 15 -13.55 2.11 26.07
C SER A 15 -14.31 1.09 25.24
N SER A 16 -15.33 1.57 24.51
CA SER A 16 -16.12 0.80 23.55
C SER A 16 -15.56 0.85 22.12
N ASP A 17 -14.50 1.63 21.87
CA ASP A 17 -13.89 1.86 20.54
C ASP A 17 -12.64 1.00 20.26
N ASN A 18 -12.36 0.01 21.11
CA ASN A 18 -11.19 -0.86 20.97
C ASN A 18 -11.22 -1.79 19.75
N TYR A 19 -12.36 -1.84 19.05
CA TYR A 19 -12.59 -2.70 17.91
C TYR A 19 -12.94 -1.87 16.68
N ILE A 20 -12.35 -2.26 15.55
CA ILE A 20 -12.64 -1.70 14.24
C ILE A 20 -13.37 -2.76 13.41
N TYR A 21 -14.38 -2.32 12.67
CA TYR A 21 -15.06 -3.16 11.70
C TYR A 21 -14.07 -3.58 10.61
N CYS A 22 -13.93 -4.90 10.43
CA CYS A 22 -12.87 -5.54 9.69
C CYS A 22 -13.35 -6.75 8.85
N PRO A 23 -14.28 -6.53 7.89
CA PRO A 23 -14.83 -7.58 7.03
C PRO A 23 -13.79 -8.07 6.01
N THR A 24 -14.04 -9.22 5.40
CA THR A 24 -13.37 -9.60 4.14
C THR A 24 -14.04 -8.91 2.95
N ALA A 25 -13.34 -8.84 1.82
CA ALA A 25 -13.91 -8.26 0.60
C ALA A 25 -15.14 -9.03 0.08
N ARG A 26 -15.24 -10.33 0.38
CA ARG A 26 -16.40 -11.17 0.06
C ARG A 26 -17.61 -10.86 0.94
N ASP A 27 -17.40 -10.59 2.22
CA ASP A 27 -18.48 -10.21 3.14
C ASP A 27 -19.16 -8.93 2.66
N VAL A 28 -18.37 -7.94 2.24
CA VAL A 28 -18.87 -6.67 1.68
C VAL A 28 -19.75 -6.88 0.44
N GLN A 29 -19.37 -7.80 -0.47
CA GLN A 29 -20.19 -8.12 -1.66
C GLN A 29 -21.53 -8.78 -1.30
N ASN A 30 -21.62 -9.48 -0.17
CA ASN A 30 -22.77 -10.29 0.22
C ASN A 30 -23.80 -9.57 1.10
N GLY A 31 -23.67 -8.25 1.31
CA GLY A 31 -24.66 -7.45 2.05
C GLY A 31 -24.08 -6.55 3.14
N ASP A 32 -22.78 -6.63 3.41
CA ASP A 32 -22.11 -5.79 4.43
C ASP A 32 -21.83 -4.34 3.94
N LEU A 33 -22.35 -3.97 2.76
CA LEU A 33 -22.29 -2.61 2.23
C LEU A 33 -23.09 -1.61 3.11
N LEU A 34 -24.25 -2.02 3.62
CA LEU A 34 -25.06 -1.18 4.52
C LEU A 34 -24.29 -0.89 5.81
N HIS A 35 -23.66 -1.92 6.39
CA HIS A 35 -22.86 -1.78 7.60
C HIS A 35 -21.64 -0.89 7.36
N PHE A 36 -20.96 -1.05 6.21
CA PHE A 36 -19.90 -0.13 5.79
C PHE A 36 -20.40 1.33 5.75
N GLN A 37 -21.56 1.59 5.16
CA GLN A 37 -22.15 2.93 5.10
C GLN A 37 -22.46 3.51 6.48
N GLU A 38 -22.89 2.68 7.44
CA GLU A 38 -23.11 3.13 8.82
C GLU A 38 -21.82 3.60 9.51
N HIS A 39 -20.71 2.87 9.33
CA HIS A 39 -19.40 3.30 9.84
C HIS A 39 -18.92 4.56 9.11
N TRP A 40 -19.12 4.63 7.79
CA TRP A 40 -18.74 5.78 6.97
C TRP A 40 -19.46 7.07 7.39
N LEU A 41 -20.77 7.02 7.64
CA LEU A 41 -21.56 8.16 8.12
C LEU A 41 -21.09 8.69 9.48
N LYS A 42 -20.48 7.83 10.30
CA LYS A 42 -19.92 8.19 11.61
C LYS A 42 -18.46 8.65 11.54
N GLY A 43 -17.83 8.62 10.36
CA GLY A 43 -16.40 8.88 10.20
C GLY A 43 -15.52 7.81 10.86
N GLN A 44 -16.04 6.59 11.07
CA GLN A 44 -15.30 5.49 11.69
C GLN A 44 -14.43 4.79 10.65
N PRO A 45 -13.15 4.48 10.96
CA PRO A 45 -12.29 3.72 10.05
C PRO A 45 -12.81 2.29 9.88
N VAL A 46 -12.61 1.74 8.69
CA VAL A 46 -12.96 0.35 8.33
C VAL A 46 -11.77 -0.31 7.65
N ILE A 47 -11.51 -1.60 7.95
CA ILE A 47 -10.43 -2.38 7.32
C ILE A 47 -11.04 -3.53 6.52
N VAL A 48 -11.08 -3.42 5.19
CA VAL A 48 -11.50 -4.53 4.33
C VAL A 48 -10.31 -5.43 4.04
N ARG A 49 -10.40 -6.71 4.41
CA ARG A 49 -9.35 -7.72 4.26
C ARG A 49 -9.54 -8.56 2.99
N ASP A 50 -8.49 -9.28 2.61
CA ASP A 50 -8.52 -10.28 1.53
C ASP A 50 -8.98 -9.73 0.17
N VAL A 51 -8.75 -8.44 -0.07
CA VAL A 51 -9.10 -7.77 -1.33
C VAL A 51 -8.43 -8.41 -2.54
N LEU A 52 -7.21 -8.96 -2.39
CA LEU A 52 -6.51 -9.67 -3.47
C LEU A 52 -7.25 -10.91 -3.96
N ALA A 53 -8.11 -11.54 -3.13
CA ALA A 53 -8.88 -12.71 -3.54
C ALA A 53 -9.98 -12.38 -4.57
N LEU A 54 -10.25 -11.09 -4.81
CA LEU A 54 -11.25 -10.59 -5.75
C LEU A 54 -10.66 -9.78 -6.90
N THR A 55 -9.32 -9.62 -6.97
CA THR A 55 -8.67 -8.89 -8.08
C THR A 55 -8.41 -9.81 -9.27
N SER A 56 -7.94 -9.23 -10.39
CA SER A 56 -7.65 -9.91 -11.66
C SER A 56 -6.49 -10.92 -11.64
N GLY A 57 -5.97 -11.29 -10.46
CA GLY A 57 -4.84 -12.21 -10.31
C GLY A 57 -3.50 -11.62 -10.75
N LEU A 58 -3.43 -10.31 -11.00
CA LEU A 58 -2.17 -9.62 -11.27
C LEU A 58 -1.23 -9.70 -10.06
N SER A 59 0.04 -9.97 -10.32
CA SER A 59 1.08 -9.95 -9.28
C SER A 59 1.53 -8.50 -9.03
N TRP A 60 1.53 -8.13 -7.75
CA TRP A 60 2.05 -6.86 -7.24
C TRP A 60 3.45 -7.00 -6.66
N GLU A 61 4.16 -8.09 -7.00
CA GLU A 61 5.53 -8.28 -6.54
C GLU A 61 6.47 -7.21 -7.12
N PRO A 62 7.49 -6.76 -6.36
CA PRO A 62 8.36 -5.64 -6.74
C PRO A 62 8.94 -5.73 -8.15
N MET A 63 9.47 -6.90 -8.52
CA MET A 63 10.09 -7.10 -9.83
C MET A 63 9.07 -7.26 -10.96
N VAL A 64 7.84 -7.70 -10.66
CA VAL A 64 6.73 -7.69 -11.64
C VAL A 64 6.30 -6.26 -11.93
N MET A 65 6.14 -5.44 -10.88
CA MET A 65 5.82 -4.02 -11.03
C MET A 65 6.90 -3.30 -11.85
N TRP A 66 8.18 -3.47 -11.52
CA TRP A 66 9.29 -2.87 -12.26
C TRP A 66 9.25 -3.21 -13.77
N ARG A 67 9.02 -4.49 -14.13
CA ARG A 67 8.93 -4.92 -15.53
C ARG A 67 7.79 -4.25 -16.26
N ALA A 68 6.59 -4.24 -15.67
CA ALA A 68 5.42 -3.60 -16.26
C ALA A 68 5.63 -2.10 -16.50
N LEU A 69 6.36 -1.42 -15.60
CA LEU A 69 6.67 0.00 -15.71
C LEU A 69 7.70 0.31 -16.80
N ARG A 70 8.64 -0.61 -17.04
CA ARG A 70 9.63 -0.51 -18.12
C ARG A 70 8.99 -0.71 -19.50
N GLU A 71 8.04 -1.64 -19.63
CA GLU A 71 7.36 -1.92 -20.90
C GLU A 71 6.56 -0.74 -21.44
N LYS A 72 6.05 0.13 -20.56
CA LYS A 72 5.31 1.34 -20.96
C LYS A 72 6.19 2.50 -21.44
N ARG A 73 7.53 2.43 -21.32
CA ARG A 73 8.43 3.55 -21.66
C ARG A 73 9.38 3.13 -22.78
N ASP A 74 9.18 3.70 -23.97
CA ASP A 74 10.09 3.52 -25.10
C ASP A 74 11.44 4.18 -24.79
N LYS A 75 12.50 3.35 -24.78
CA LYS A 75 13.93 3.67 -24.66
C LYS A 75 14.52 3.69 -23.24
N GLN A 76 15.82 3.35 -23.20
CA GLN A 76 16.74 3.32 -22.05
C GLN A 76 16.96 4.68 -21.36
N GLU A 77 16.02 5.62 -21.43
CA GLU A 77 16.10 6.81 -20.61
C GLU A 77 16.03 6.37 -19.14
N GLN A 78 17.12 6.68 -18.42
CA GLN A 78 17.32 6.34 -17.02
C GLN A 78 16.03 6.58 -16.25
N LEU A 79 15.41 5.50 -15.79
CA LEU A 79 14.25 5.54 -14.90
C LEU A 79 14.69 5.93 -13.48
N SER A 80 15.47 7.01 -13.41
CA SER A 80 15.77 7.72 -12.20
C SER A 80 14.47 8.36 -11.71
N VAL A 81 14.16 8.14 -10.45
CA VAL A 81 13.00 8.69 -9.77
C VAL A 81 13.46 9.36 -8.49
N ILE A 82 12.77 10.43 -8.11
CA ILE A 82 13.02 11.08 -6.83
C ILE A 82 12.29 10.25 -5.76
N ALA A 83 13.07 9.60 -4.90
CA ALA A 83 12.58 8.97 -3.68
C ALA A 83 12.79 9.90 -2.48
N HIS A 84 12.01 9.68 -1.43
CA HIS A 84 12.18 10.34 -0.14
C HIS A 84 12.86 9.39 0.84
N GLU A 85 13.99 9.79 1.39
CA GLU A 85 14.63 9.08 2.50
C GLU A 85 13.92 9.48 3.80
N CYS A 86 13.31 8.52 4.47
CA CYS A 86 12.33 8.76 5.53
C CYS A 86 12.96 9.10 6.89
N LEU A 87 14.24 8.80 7.10
CA LEU A 87 14.93 9.10 8.36
C LEU A 87 15.42 10.56 8.38
N THR A 88 15.91 11.03 7.24
CA THR A 88 16.51 12.35 7.02
C THR A 88 15.54 13.33 6.37
N TRP A 89 14.40 12.84 5.87
CA TRP A 89 13.41 13.61 5.13
C TRP A 89 13.99 14.28 3.88
N SER A 90 15.04 13.70 3.32
CA SER A 90 15.73 14.22 2.14
C SER A 90 15.17 13.60 0.87
N GLN A 91 15.36 14.30 -0.26
CA GLN A 91 15.06 13.74 -1.58
C GLN A 91 16.34 13.15 -2.16
N VAL A 92 16.23 11.96 -2.74
CA VAL A 92 17.34 11.25 -3.37
C VAL A 92 16.93 10.81 -4.76
N ASP A 93 17.83 10.98 -5.73
CA ASP A 93 17.67 10.40 -7.06
C ASP A 93 18.09 8.92 -6.98
N ILE A 94 17.19 8.02 -7.36
CA ILE A 94 17.45 6.58 -7.38
C ILE A 94 16.95 5.96 -8.67
N ASN A 95 17.74 5.03 -9.21
CA ASN A 95 17.28 4.18 -10.29
C ASN A 95 16.11 3.30 -9.80
N ILE A 96 14.98 3.31 -10.50
CA ILE A 96 13.78 2.57 -10.11
C ILE A 96 14.03 1.05 -9.94
N HIS A 97 14.94 0.46 -10.72
CA HIS A 97 15.32 -0.95 -10.55
C HIS A 97 15.96 -1.17 -9.18
N MET A 98 16.89 -0.29 -8.78
CA MET A 98 17.53 -0.34 -7.47
C MET A 98 16.51 -0.15 -6.34
N PHE A 99 15.49 0.69 -6.54
CA PHE A 99 14.40 0.84 -5.57
C PHE A 99 13.63 -0.48 -5.37
N PHE A 100 13.17 -1.13 -6.44
CA PHE A 100 12.40 -2.38 -6.34
C PHE A 100 13.26 -3.59 -5.90
N GLU A 101 14.52 -3.63 -6.32
CA GLU A 101 15.48 -4.63 -5.82
C GLU A 101 15.73 -4.44 -4.31
N GLY A 102 15.96 -3.19 -3.89
CA GLY A 102 16.15 -2.81 -2.49
C GLY A 102 14.92 -3.10 -1.63
N TYR A 103 13.70 -2.95 -2.16
CA TYR A 103 12.48 -3.37 -1.46
C TYR A 103 12.51 -4.87 -1.12
N SER A 104 13.01 -5.70 -2.04
CA SER A 104 13.01 -7.16 -1.88
C SER A 104 14.17 -7.67 -1.01
N ARG A 105 15.32 -7.00 -1.07
CA ARG A 105 16.59 -7.47 -0.49
C ARG A 105 17.08 -6.64 0.71
N GLY A 106 16.47 -5.49 0.97
CA GLY A 106 16.98 -4.46 1.86
C GLY A 106 17.84 -3.45 1.07
N ALA A 107 17.44 -2.18 1.10
CA ALA A 107 18.20 -1.10 0.47
C ALA A 107 19.31 -0.62 1.40
N VAL A 108 20.53 -0.54 0.86
CA VAL A 108 21.72 -0.08 1.56
C VAL A 108 22.24 1.15 0.83
N GLY A 109 22.42 2.24 1.58
CA GLY A 109 22.92 3.51 1.09
C GLY A 109 24.44 3.66 1.25
N PRO A 110 24.95 4.90 1.21
CA PRO A 110 26.34 5.20 1.54
C PRO A 110 26.70 4.68 2.94
N GLU A 111 27.97 4.32 3.13
CA GLU A 111 28.51 3.84 4.43
C GLU A 111 27.88 2.52 4.93
N ASP A 112 27.32 1.72 4.01
CA ASP A 112 26.68 0.44 4.30
C ASP A 112 25.49 0.54 5.30
N LEU A 113 24.90 1.73 5.41
CA LEU A 113 23.74 1.97 6.27
C LEU A 113 22.44 1.64 5.53
N HIS A 114 21.51 1.01 6.25
CA HIS A 114 20.16 0.76 5.74
C HIS A 114 19.44 2.09 5.52
N VAL A 115 18.77 2.22 4.38
CA VAL A 115 17.98 3.40 4.03
C VAL A 115 16.50 3.06 3.96
N LEU A 116 15.64 3.98 4.39
CA LEU A 116 14.20 3.82 4.29
C LEU A 116 13.66 4.74 3.19
N LEU A 117 13.54 4.20 1.99
CA LEU A 117 13.12 4.96 0.81
C LEU A 117 11.62 4.84 0.56
N LYS A 118 11.00 5.95 0.19
CA LYS A 118 9.60 6.02 -0.24
C LYS A 118 9.49 6.68 -1.60
N LEU A 119 8.82 6.02 -2.55
CA LEU A 119 8.28 6.70 -3.73
C LEU A 119 6.96 7.35 -3.36
N LYS A 120 6.85 8.66 -3.56
CA LYS A 120 5.64 9.42 -3.27
C LYS A 120 4.98 9.84 -4.58
N ASP A 121 3.66 9.67 -4.67
CA ASP A 121 2.83 10.09 -5.81
C ASP A 121 3.36 9.56 -7.15
N TRP A 122 3.89 8.34 -7.14
CA TRP A 122 4.52 7.69 -8.29
C TRP A 122 3.85 6.35 -8.62
N PRO A 123 3.50 6.10 -9.89
CA PRO A 123 3.48 7.05 -11.01
C PRO A 123 2.57 8.25 -10.74
N GLN A 124 2.79 9.37 -11.44
CA GLN A 124 1.93 10.55 -11.27
C GLN A 124 0.47 10.18 -11.54
N HIS A 125 -0.47 10.71 -10.76
CA HIS A 125 -1.90 10.39 -10.86
C HIS A 125 -2.44 10.53 -12.30
N SER A 126 -1.97 11.53 -13.06
CA SER A 126 -2.36 11.75 -14.46
C SER A 126 -1.91 10.64 -15.42
N SER A 127 -0.94 9.81 -15.02
CA SER A 127 -0.39 8.70 -15.81
C SER A 127 -1.00 7.34 -15.45
N PHE A 128 -1.92 7.31 -14.47
CA PHE A 128 -2.63 6.11 -14.06
C PHE A 128 -4.04 6.13 -14.68
N GLU A 129 -4.35 5.13 -15.51
CA GLU A 129 -5.69 4.95 -16.09
C GLU A 129 -6.64 4.39 -15.01
N GLN A 130 -7.89 4.88 -15.00
CA GLN A 130 -8.97 4.37 -14.14
C GLN A 130 -9.64 3.15 -14.75
#